data_AF-A0A4Q9L963-F1
#
_entry.id   AF-A0A4Q9L963-F1
#
_cell.length_a   1.000
_cell.length_b   1.000
_cell.length_c   1.000
_cell.angle_alpha   90.00
_cell.angle_beta   90.00
_cell.angle_gamma   90.00
#
_symmetry.space_group_name_H-M   'P 1'
#
loop_
_entity.id
_entity.type
_entity.pdbx_description
1 polymer ?
#
loop_
_entity_poly.entity_id
_entity_poly.type
_entity_poly.pdbx_seq_one_letter_code
_entity_poly.pdbx_strand_id
1 'polypeptide(L)'
;MSIPTDCSLKGCDSCPKRSICTSKVEKTEIKNKIKKNMKNVKFSMAVMSGKGGVGKSTVCRGICGELVSKGYVVFVVDMDISSPSVPRIIGSLDLIGNNYFKDKNINTDRGIESNTNRDNIIDRDIDNNTDRDIDRAFKDNNGIDRDIDNNNTDRDIDINTNPHLTPNTCTNKYTKDFKDNTVEAFEEMVITYDKIYPVKINENLFCISAGYIEDINYYNYDMKSMYVQKVLSNTVFIPDCIVIFDMPPGTTDEHLSLLECIEELPVIFVSMPSKICVSDVIRQIGLCKKMKCNILGIIENMNVIECKCCGKVLVSEKDNVVRMCEEQGIPYIGSIKYNQQICFESDRGNCVEDLLFVNATKYILNEIEIRK
;
A
#
# COMPACT_ATOMS: atom_id res chain seq x y z
N MET A 1 14.59 2.44 39.79
CA MET A 1 14.18 1.40 40.76
C MET A 1 14.73 0.06 40.29
N SER A 2 15.58 -0.53 41.11
CA SER A 2 16.36 -1.75 40.85
C SER A 2 15.50 -3.02 40.76
N ILE A 3 15.94 -3.96 39.93
CA ILE A 3 15.38 -5.31 39.77
C ILE A 3 15.66 -6.13 41.05
N PRO A 4 14.68 -6.82 41.66
CA PRO A 4 14.98 -7.86 42.63
C PRO A 4 15.39 -9.13 41.87
N THR A 5 16.65 -9.55 42.04
CA THR A 5 17.25 -10.76 41.43
C THR A 5 16.89 -12.06 42.13
N ASP A 6 15.94 -12.08 43.06
CA ASP A 6 15.48 -13.32 43.69
C ASP A 6 13.95 -13.41 43.68
N CYS A 7 13.42 -14.17 42.72
CA CYS A 7 12.06 -14.68 42.78
C CYS A 7 12.12 -16.20 42.98
N SER A 8 12.63 -16.60 44.14
CA SER A 8 12.42 -17.94 44.67
C SER A 8 11.11 -17.92 45.46
N LEU A 9 10.03 -18.54 44.98
CA LEU A 9 8.96 -19.14 45.80
C LEU A 9 7.90 -19.80 44.90
N LYS A 10 7.65 -21.09 45.17
CA LYS A 10 6.58 -21.90 44.58
C LYS A 10 5.22 -21.27 44.94
N GLY A 11 4.42 -20.94 43.94
CA GLY A 11 3.04 -20.46 44.10
C GLY A 11 2.84 -19.00 43.65
N CYS A 12 2.54 -18.80 42.37
CA CYS A 12 2.31 -17.48 41.77
C CYS A 12 0.84 -16.99 41.93
N ASP A 13 -0.03 -17.79 42.53
CA ASP A 13 -1.48 -17.57 42.48
C ASP A 13 -1.99 -16.40 43.34
N SER A 14 -1.26 -16.01 44.38
CA SER A 14 -1.66 -14.94 45.31
C SER A 14 -0.91 -13.62 45.10
N CYS A 15 -0.12 -13.46 44.04
CA CYS A 15 0.68 -12.26 43.83
C CYS A 15 -0.17 -11.07 43.36
N PRO A 16 -0.27 -9.95 44.12
CA PRO A 16 -1.03 -8.77 43.70
C PRO A 16 -0.41 -8.03 42.50
N LYS A 17 0.85 -8.34 42.17
CA LYS A 17 1.54 -7.84 40.96
C LYS A 17 1.43 -8.82 39.78
N ARG A 18 0.68 -9.93 39.90
CA ARG A 18 0.56 -10.96 38.86
C ARG A 18 0.10 -10.38 37.54
N SER A 19 -0.96 -9.57 37.50
CA SER A 19 -1.47 -8.95 36.26
C SER A 19 -0.44 -8.06 35.54
N ILE A 20 0.37 -7.33 36.32
CA ILE A 20 1.46 -6.49 35.80
C ILE A 20 2.65 -7.36 35.37
N CYS A 21 2.90 -8.47 36.05
CA CYS A 21 3.99 -9.39 35.73
C CYS A 21 3.64 -10.25 34.49
N THR A 22 2.43 -10.81 34.40
CA THR A 22 1.94 -11.57 33.25
C THR A 22 1.89 -10.71 32.00
N SER A 23 1.35 -9.48 32.07
CA SER A 23 1.36 -8.55 30.93
C SER A 23 2.77 -8.12 30.52
N LYS A 24 3.73 -8.03 31.45
CA LYS A 24 5.14 -7.76 31.13
C LYS A 24 5.84 -8.98 30.52
N VAL A 25 5.55 -10.18 31.01
CA VAL A 25 6.07 -11.45 30.47
C VAL A 25 5.55 -11.66 29.05
N GLU A 26 4.25 -11.50 28.82
CA GLU A 26 3.62 -11.60 27.49
C GLU A 26 4.19 -10.58 26.50
N LYS A 27 4.33 -9.30 26.90
CA LYS A 27 4.96 -8.27 26.04
C LYS A 27 6.43 -8.60 25.71
N THR A 28 7.16 -9.19 26.64
CA THR A 28 8.56 -9.58 26.43
C THR A 28 8.66 -10.79 25.49
N GLU A 29 7.76 -11.75 25.64
CA GLU A 29 7.69 -12.94 24.79
C GLU A 29 7.35 -12.56 23.33
N ILE A 30 6.36 -11.69 23.13
CA ILE A 30 5.99 -11.18 21.80
C ILE A 30 7.19 -10.44 21.17
N LYS A 31 7.86 -9.55 21.90
CA LYS A 31 9.06 -8.84 21.40
C LYS A 31 10.17 -9.80 21.00
N ASN A 32 10.40 -10.85 21.78
CA ASN A 32 11.39 -11.87 21.44
C ASN A 32 10.99 -12.67 20.18
N LYS A 33 9.71 -12.99 20.02
CA LYS A 33 9.20 -13.67 18.82
C LYS A 33 9.37 -12.80 17.58
N ILE A 34 9.03 -11.51 17.66
CA ILE A 34 9.25 -10.52 16.59
C ILE A 34 10.74 -10.44 16.24
N LYS A 35 11.61 -10.26 17.24
CA LYS A 35 13.06 -10.17 17.03
C LYS A 35 13.62 -11.42 16.35
N LYS A 36 13.14 -12.60 16.73
CA LYS A 36 13.52 -13.87 16.11
C LYS A 36 13.04 -13.96 14.66
N ASN A 37 11.80 -13.57 14.40
CA ASN A 37 11.19 -13.67 13.06
C ASN A 37 11.82 -12.67 12.07
N MET A 38 12.05 -11.44 12.52
CA MET A 38 12.66 -10.36 11.72
C MET A 38 14.18 -10.51 11.57
N LYS A 39 14.82 -11.46 12.27
CA LYS A 39 16.30 -11.60 12.27
C LYS A 39 16.90 -11.82 10.88
N ASN A 40 16.20 -12.56 10.03
CA ASN A 40 16.67 -12.90 8.68
C ASN A 40 16.09 -11.96 7.60
N VAL A 41 15.33 -10.93 8.00
CA VAL A 41 14.89 -9.87 7.09
C VAL A 41 16.09 -8.96 6.86
N LYS A 42 16.50 -8.79 5.61
CA LYS A 42 17.67 -7.97 5.23
C LYS A 42 17.45 -6.51 5.58
N PHE A 43 16.23 -6.02 5.35
CA PHE A 43 15.86 -4.64 5.58
C PHE A 43 14.36 -4.50 5.79
N SER A 44 13.95 -3.60 6.67
CA SER A 44 12.55 -3.23 6.83
C SER A 44 12.41 -1.73 6.93
N MET A 45 11.37 -1.16 6.32
CA MET A 45 11.08 0.28 6.39
C MET A 45 9.58 0.55 6.38
N ALA A 46 9.18 1.75 6.79
CA ALA A 46 7.80 2.22 6.69
C ALA A 46 7.66 3.38 5.70
N VAL A 47 6.54 3.39 4.97
CA VAL A 47 6.07 4.53 4.19
C VAL A 47 4.91 5.16 4.96
N MET A 48 5.06 6.43 5.33
CA MET A 48 4.11 7.16 6.18
C MET A 48 3.57 8.41 5.46
N SER A 49 2.39 8.87 5.87
CA SER A 49 1.80 10.12 5.36
C SER A 49 0.91 10.80 6.38
N GLY A 50 0.96 12.14 6.44
CA GLY A 50 0.15 12.94 7.36
C GLY A 50 -1.37 12.82 7.13
N LYS A 51 -1.79 12.72 5.88
CA LYS A 51 -3.20 12.67 5.45
C LYS A 51 -3.47 11.50 4.51
N GLY A 52 -4.73 11.04 4.50
CA GLY A 52 -5.23 10.12 3.47
C GLY A 52 -5.30 10.82 2.11
N GLY A 53 -5.19 10.05 1.03
CA GLY A 53 -5.34 10.55 -0.34
C GLY A 53 -4.08 11.18 -0.95
N VAL A 54 -2.95 11.25 -0.23
CA VAL A 54 -1.68 11.79 -0.79
C VAL A 54 -0.96 10.84 -1.76
N GLY A 55 -1.50 9.64 -2.00
CA GLY A 55 -0.90 8.62 -2.87
C GLY A 55 0.25 7.83 -2.23
N LYS A 56 0.29 7.72 -0.91
CA LYS A 56 1.26 6.91 -0.14
C LYS A 56 1.38 5.48 -0.67
N SER A 57 0.26 4.78 -0.84
CA SER A 57 0.24 3.37 -1.26
C SER A 57 0.71 3.20 -2.72
N THR A 58 0.43 4.18 -3.58
CA THR A 58 0.97 4.26 -4.94
C THR A 58 2.49 4.42 -4.94
N VAL A 59 3.02 5.31 -4.10
CA VAL A 59 4.47 5.49 -3.94
C VAL A 59 5.11 4.22 -3.38
N CYS A 60 4.49 3.60 -2.39
CA CYS A 60 4.92 2.33 -1.81
C CYS A 60 5.02 1.23 -2.90
N ARG A 61 3.99 1.09 -3.73
CA ARG A 61 3.97 0.17 -4.88
C ARG A 61 5.10 0.44 -5.88
N GLY A 62 5.33 1.70 -6.21
CA GLY A 62 6.40 2.10 -7.14
C GLY A 62 7.79 1.72 -6.63
N ILE A 63 8.05 1.99 -5.35
CA ILE A 63 9.30 1.58 -4.67
C ILE A 63 9.43 0.05 -4.67
N CYS A 64 8.37 -0.69 -4.34
CA CYS A 64 8.39 -2.15 -4.39
C CYS A 64 8.72 -2.68 -5.79
N GLY A 65 8.11 -2.09 -6.83
CA GLY A 65 8.36 -2.45 -8.22
C GLY A 65 9.81 -2.23 -8.64
N GLU A 66 10.41 -1.10 -8.24
CA GLU A 66 11.81 -0.79 -8.55
C GLU A 66 12.81 -1.65 -7.76
N LEU A 67 12.49 -2.05 -6.53
CA LEU A 67 13.32 -3.01 -5.80
C LEU A 67 13.24 -4.41 -6.44
N VAL A 68 12.04 -4.83 -6.86
CA VAL A 68 11.84 -6.10 -7.58
C VAL A 68 12.57 -6.09 -8.93
N SER A 69 12.55 -4.98 -9.67
CA SER A 69 13.27 -4.85 -10.95
C SER A 69 14.80 -4.99 -10.78
N LYS A 70 15.32 -4.66 -9.59
CA LYS A 70 16.72 -4.87 -9.18
C LYS A 70 17.01 -6.27 -8.62
N GLY A 71 16.03 -7.17 -8.61
CA GLY A 71 16.20 -8.57 -8.18
C GLY A 71 16.09 -8.80 -6.67
N TYR A 72 15.56 -7.83 -5.92
CA TYR A 72 15.28 -8.05 -4.49
C TYR A 72 13.96 -8.78 -4.31
N VAL A 73 13.92 -9.67 -3.31
CA VAL A 73 12.67 -10.23 -2.80
C VAL A 73 12.03 -9.21 -1.86
N VAL A 74 10.81 -8.77 -2.17
CA VAL A 74 10.11 -7.69 -1.48
C VAL A 74 8.78 -8.18 -0.91
N PHE A 75 8.55 -7.85 0.35
CA PHE A 75 7.29 -8.02 1.04
C PHE A 75 6.65 -6.64 1.24
N VAL A 76 5.49 -6.42 0.64
CA VAL A 76 4.66 -5.24 0.95
C VAL A 76 3.63 -5.63 2.00
N VAL A 77 3.58 -4.87 3.09
CA VAL A 77 2.70 -5.15 4.22
C VAL A 77 1.78 -3.97 4.42
N ASP A 78 0.50 -4.20 4.15
CA ASP A 78 -0.57 -3.23 4.34
C ASP A 78 -0.95 -3.18 5.82
N MET A 79 -0.59 -2.07 6.46
CA MET A 79 -0.93 -1.80 7.86
C MET A 79 -2.21 -0.96 7.99
N ASP A 80 -2.83 -0.55 6.87
CA ASP A 80 -4.14 0.11 6.88
C ASP A 80 -5.27 -0.93 6.90
N ILE A 81 -5.53 -1.47 8.08
CA ILE A 81 -6.57 -2.49 8.30
C ILE A 81 -7.97 -1.97 7.95
N SER A 82 -8.21 -0.67 8.14
CA SER A 82 -9.52 -0.05 8.00
C SER A 82 -9.87 0.26 6.54
N SER A 83 -8.88 0.50 5.69
CA SER A 83 -9.08 0.78 4.27
C SER A 83 -7.90 0.26 3.44
N PRO A 84 -7.75 -1.08 3.34
CA PRO A 84 -6.63 -1.67 2.63
C PRO A 84 -6.69 -1.32 1.15
N SER A 85 -5.62 -0.72 0.64
CA SER A 85 -5.52 -0.29 -0.76
C SER A 85 -4.42 -1.03 -1.53
N VAL A 86 -3.47 -1.64 -0.81
CA VAL A 86 -2.33 -2.34 -1.39
C VAL A 86 -2.76 -3.51 -2.29
N PRO A 87 -3.69 -4.40 -1.89
CA PRO A 87 -4.13 -5.50 -2.75
C PRO A 87 -4.65 -5.06 -4.12
N ARG A 88 -5.36 -3.94 -4.18
CA ARG A 88 -5.83 -3.36 -5.45
C ARG A 88 -4.66 -2.86 -6.30
N ILE A 89 -3.79 -2.06 -5.70
CA ILE A 89 -2.70 -1.38 -6.40
C ILE A 89 -1.61 -2.36 -6.89
N ILE A 90 -1.54 -3.56 -6.31
CA ILE A 90 -0.58 -4.59 -6.74
C ILE A 90 -1.19 -5.62 -7.70
N GLY A 91 -2.49 -5.54 -7.99
CA GLY A 91 -3.16 -6.40 -8.97
C GLY A 91 -3.59 -7.77 -8.43
N SER A 92 -3.86 -7.87 -7.13
CA SER A 92 -4.30 -9.11 -6.47
C SER A 92 -5.75 -9.06 -6.01
N LEU A 93 -6.57 -8.20 -6.63
CA LEU A 93 -8.00 -8.12 -6.35
C LEU A 93 -8.73 -9.44 -6.58
N ASP A 94 -8.34 -10.17 -7.63
CA ASP A 94 -8.94 -11.48 -7.95
C ASP A 94 -8.62 -12.55 -6.91
N LEU A 95 -7.62 -12.29 -6.04
CA LEU A 95 -7.21 -13.14 -4.92
C LEU A 95 -7.89 -12.73 -3.60
N ILE A 96 -8.71 -11.67 -3.62
CA ILE A 96 -9.54 -11.27 -2.49
C ILE A 96 -10.80 -12.13 -2.50
N GLY A 97 -11.06 -12.84 -1.41
CA GLY A 97 -12.32 -13.56 -1.22
C GLY A 97 -13.52 -12.67 -1.58
N ASN A 98 -14.45 -13.24 -2.36
CA ASN A 98 -15.55 -12.59 -3.10
C ASN A 98 -16.46 -11.60 -2.33
N ASN A 99 -16.20 -11.31 -1.05
CA ASN A 99 -17.09 -10.54 -0.17
C ASN A 99 -16.58 -9.13 0.17
N TYR A 100 -15.28 -8.79 0.04
CA TYR A 100 -14.78 -7.47 0.49
C TYR A 100 -15.28 -6.28 -0.37
N PHE A 101 -15.61 -6.52 -1.65
CA PHE A 101 -16.13 -5.48 -2.56
C PHE A 101 -17.64 -5.53 -2.78
N LYS A 102 -18.34 -6.60 -2.39
CA LYS A 102 -19.80 -6.69 -2.48
C LYS A 102 -20.50 -5.64 -1.61
N ASP A 103 -19.96 -5.38 -0.42
CA ASP A 103 -20.59 -4.46 0.54
C ASP A 103 -20.33 -2.97 0.25
N LYS A 104 -19.45 -2.64 -0.72
CA LYS A 104 -19.10 -1.23 -1.02
C LYS A 104 -19.68 -0.69 -2.33
N ASN A 105 -20.54 -1.43 -3.04
CA ASN A 105 -21.10 -1.01 -4.34
C ASN A 105 -20.03 -0.44 -5.31
N ILE A 106 -18.83 -1.03 -5.28
CA ILE A 106 -17.80 -0.70 -6.27
C ILE A 106 -18.04 -1.66 -7.43
N ASN A 107 -18.85 -1.24 -8.41
CA ASN A 107 -18.98 -1.97 -9.67
C ASN A 107 -17.58 -2.15 -10.27
N THR A 108 -17.06 -3.36 -10.20
CA THR A 108 -15.99 -3.83 -11.09
C THR A 108 -16.62 -4.13 -12.46
N ASP A 109 -17.26 -3.13 -13.06
CA ASP A 109 -17.75 -3.25 -14.42
C ASP A 109 -16.57 -3.05 -15.37
N ARG A 110 -15.94 -4.17 -15.73
CA ARG A 110 -15.44 -4.47 -17.08
C ARG A 110 -15.11 -5.96 -17.14
N GLY A 111 -15.98 -6.68 -17.84
CA GLY A 111 -16.08 -8.14 -17.83
C GLY A 111 -14.80 -8.88 -18.22
N ILE A 112 -14.57 -9.96 -17.47
CA ILE A 112 -14.16 -11.24 -18.06
C ILE A 112 -15.45 -12.05 -18.15
N GLU A 113 -16.09 -12.04 -19.32
CA GLU A 113 -17.09 -13.05 -19.64
C GLU A 113 -16.37 -14.40 -19.74
N SER A 114 -16.41 -15.19 -18.66
CA SER A 114 -16.14 -16.62 -18.73
C SER A 114 -17.34 -17.29 -19.42
N ASN A 115 -17.30 -17.29 -20.74
CA ASN A 115 -18.21 -18.07 -21.58
C ASN A 115 -17.92 -19.57 -21.40
N THR A 116 -18.59 -20.21 -20.44
CA THR A 116 -18.83 -21.66 -20.45
C THR A 116 -20.27 -21.96 -20.04
N ASN A 117 -21.13 -21.93 -21.04
CA ASN A 117 -22.38 -22.69 -21.25
C ASN A 117 -23.04 -23.46 -20.09
N ARG A 118 -24.34 -23.13 -19.91
CA ARG A 118 -25.52 -24.02 -19.89
C ARG A 118 -25.69 -24.98 -18.69
N ASP A 119 -26.66 -24.71 -17.81
CA ASP A 119 -28.09 -25.09 -17.94
C ASP A 119 -28.82 -24.97 -16.59
N ASN A 120 -30.15 -24.78 -16.66
CA ASN A 120 -31.19 -24.86 -15.60
C ASN A 120 -31.74 -23.54 -15.01
N ILE A 121 -32.62 -22.91 -15.80
CA ILE A 121 -34.05 -22.65 -15.51
C ILE A 121 -34.51 -22.92 -14.06
N ILE A 122 -35.12 -21.91 -13.40
CA ILE A 122 -36.55 -21.84 -13.02
C ILE A 122 -36.89 -20.43 -12.50
N ASP A 123 -37.97 -19.89 -13.07
CA ASP A 123 -38.72 -18.66 -12.75
C ASP A 123 -39.15 -18.51 -11.28
N ARG A 124 -39.59 -17.27 -10.98
CA ARG A 124 -40.45 -16.76 -9.87
C ARG A 124 -39.70 -15.93 -8.83
N ASP A 125 -40.09 -14.73 -8.42
CA ASP A 125 -41.32 -13.97 -8.61
C ASP A 125 -41.02 -12.47 -8.62
N ILE A 126 -41.86 -11.76 -9.36
CA ILE A 126 -42.03 -10.31 -9.36
C ILE A 126 -42.60 -9.91 -7.99
N ASP A 127 -42.06 -8.88 -7.36
CA ASP A 127 -42.90 -7.97 -6.58
C ASP A 127 -42.43 -6.52 -6.68
N ASN A 128 -43.37 -5.70 -7.14
CA ASN A 128 -43.29 -4.25 -7.30
C ASN A 128 -43.58 -3.57 -5.96
N ASN A 129 -42.77 -2.59 -5.56
CA ASN A 129 -43.22 -1.24 -5.15
C ASN A 129 -42.13 -0.51 -4.37
N THR A 130 -41.63 0.59 -4.95
CA THR A 130 -41.46 1.96 -4.38
C THR A 130 -40.55 2.71 -5.36
N ASP A 131 -41.15 3.43 -6.31
CA ASP A 131 -41.33 4.90 -6.29
C ASP A 131 -40.03 5.64 -6.65
N ARG A 132 -39.89 6.04 -7.92
CA ARG A 132 -40.25 7.37 -8.46
C ARG A 132 -39.29 8.45 -7.93
N ASP A 133 -38.30 8.85 -8.75
CA ASP A 133 -37.81 10.24 -8.91
C ASP A 133 -36.47 10.36 -9.70
N ILE A 134 -36.37 9.85 -10.94
CA ILE A 134 -35.20 10.16 -11.80
C ILE A 134 -35.56 10.62 -13.23
N ASP A 135 -36.79 10.44 -13.70
CA ASP A 135 -37.09 10.63 -15.13
C ASP A 135 -37.73 11.99 -15.48
N ARG A 136 -37.03 13.09 -15.15
CA ARG A 136 -37.51 14.46 -15.46
C ARG A 136 -36.48 15.44 -16.04
N ALA A 137 -35.37 14.97 -16.61
CA ALA A 137 -34.36 15.86 -17.20
C ALA A 137 -33.97 15.55 -18.66
N PHE A 138 -34.77 14.76 -19.39
CA PHE A 138 -34.51 14.46 -20.81
C PHE A 138 -35.74 14.58 -21.71
N LYS A 139 -36.49 15.68 -21.60
CA LYS A 139 -37.40 16.14 -22.65
C LYS A 139 -37.47 17.66 -22.57
N ASP A 140 -36.79 18.32 -23.50
CA ASP A 140 -37.22 19.56 -24.16
C ASP A 140 -36.11 20.02 -25.11
N ASN A 141 -36.26 19.63 -26.39
CA ASN A 141 -36.15 20.50 -27.55
C ASN A 141 -36.33 19.68 -28.84
N ASN A 142 -37.55 19.71 -29.36
CA ASN A 142 -37.91 19.30 -30.73
C ASN A 142 -38.00 20.53 -31.64
N GLY A 143 -37.58 20.39 -32.90
CA GLY A 143 -37.90 21.32 -34.01
C GLY A 143 -36.79 21.36 -35.08
N ILE A 144 -36.73 20.42 -36.04
CA ILE A 144 -37.18 20.54 -37.46
C ILE A 144 -36.27 21.53 -38.26
N ASP A 145 -35.60 21.23 -39.39
CA ASP A 145 -35.95 20.43 -40.58
C ASP A 145 -34.70 20.05 -41.44
N ARG A 146 -34.84 18.96 -42.20
CA ARG A 146 -34.34 18.62 -43.57
C ARG A 146 -33.11 19.33 -44.18
N ASP A 147 -32.09 18.57 -44.59
CA ASP A 147 -31.88 18.15 -46.00
C ASP A 147 -30.48 17.51 -46.24
N ILE A 148 -30.45 16.62 -47.21
CA ILE A 148 -29.31 15.83 -47.72
C ILE A 148 -28.36 16.73 -48.50
N ASP A 149 -27.04 16.57 -48.33
CA ASP A 149 -26.13 16.50 -49.49
C ASP A 149 -24.72 15.97 -49.16
N ASN A 150 -24.29 15.05 -50.03
CA ASN A 150 -22.93 14.58 -50.20
C ASN A 150 -22.02 15.72 -50.67
N ASN A 151 -20.79 15.80 -50.16
CA ASN A 151 -19.60 15.93 -51.02
C ASN A 151 -18.28 15.80 -50.26
N ASN A 152 -17.40 14.99 -50.85
CA ASN A 152 -15.96 14.83 -50.64
C ASN A 152 -15.22 16.08 -50.19
N THR A 153 -14.17 15.87 -49.39
CA THR A 153 -12.79 16.18 -49.83
C THR A 153 -11.77 15.53 -48.90
N ASP A 154 -10.97 14.65 -49.51
CA ASP A 154 -9.67 14.21 -49.01
C ASP A 154 -8.81 15.39 -48.58
N ARG A 155 -8.04 15.22 -47.49
CA ARG A 155 -6.57 15.19 -47.47
C ARG A 155 -6.05 15.48 -46.06
N ASP A 156 -4.79 15.09 -45.89
CA ASP A 156 -3.82 15.54 -44.89
C ASP A 156 -3.66 14.65 -43.65
N ILE A 157 -2.46 14.32 -43.17
CA ILE A 157 -1.08 14.59 -43.56
C ILE A 157 -0.26 13.55 -42.78
N ASP A 158 0.75 12.99 -43.43
CA ASP A 158 1.74 12.10 -42.82
C ASP A 158 2.78 12.95 -42.07
N ILE A 159 2.86 12.85 -40.73
CA ILE A 159 4.05 13.28 -39.95
C ILE A 159 4.35 12.26 -38.85
N ASN A 160 5.20 11.34 -39.23
CA ASN A 160 6.05 10.55 -38.36
C ASN A 160 7.09 11.48 -37.68
N THR A 161 7.12 11.54 -36.34
CA THR A 161 8.34 11.54 -35.49
C THR A 161 8.01 11.83 -34.02
N ASN A 162 7.86 10.78 -33.21
CA ASN A 162 8.49 10.70 -31.88
C ASN A 162 8.43 9.23 -31.42
N PRO A 163 9.52 8.65 -30.89
CA PRO A 163 9.61 7.21 -30.71
C PRO A 163 8.65 6.78 -29.59
N HIS A 164 7.70 5.92 -29.95
CA HIS A 164 6.89 5.18 -29.00
C HIS A 164 7.83 4.41 -28.06
N LEU A 165 7.91 4.86 -26.80
CA LEU A 165 8.27 3.98 -25.69
C LEU A 165 7.13 2.97 -25.58
N THR A 166 7.34 1.80 -26.16
CA THR A 166 6.51 0.63 -25.92
C THR A 166 6.50 0.34 -24.41
N PRO A 167 5.37 -0.07 -23.82
CA PRO A 167 5.38 -0.62 -22.47
C PRO A 167 6.30 -1.85 -22.51
N ASN A 168 7.52 -1.71 -21.99
CA ASN A 168 8.37 -2.87 -21.80
C ASN A 168 7.65 -3.74 -20.78
N THR A 169 7.12 -4.85 -21.28
CA THR A 169 6.81 -6.01 -20.46
C THR A 169 8.04 -6.28 -19.61
N CYS A 170 7.89 -6.29 -18.28
CA CYS A 170 8.89 -6.80 -17.37
C CYS A 170 9.13 -8.28 -17.74
N THR A 171 10.00 -8.54 -18.71
CA THR A 171 10.36 -9.89 -19.11
C THR A 171 11.35 -10.44 -18.11
N ASN A 172 10.93 -11.51 -17.45
CA ASN A 172 11.71 -12.42 -16.62
C ASN A 172 13.14 -12.63 -17.16
N LYS A 173 14.13 -12.17 -16.42
CA LYS A 173 15.54 -12.53 -16.63
C LYS A 173 16.30 -12.69 -15.31
N TYR A 174 15.78 -13.44 -14.34
CA TYR A 174 16.60 -14.03 -13.27
C TYR A 174 15.94 -15.32 -12.72
N THR A 175 16.03 -16.41 -13.48
CA THR A 175 15.92 -17.76 -12.92
C THR A 175 17.33 -18.30 -12.69
N LYS A 176 17.86 -18.10 -11.48
CA LYS A 176 18.98 -18.90 -10.96
C LYS A 176 18.76 -19.20 -9.48
N ASP A 177 18.32 -20.43 -9.26
CA ASP A 177 18.60 -21.26 -8.08
C ASP A 177 18.19 -20.71 -6.71
N PHE A 178 16.88 -20.61 -6.46
CA PHE A 178 16.33 -20.82 -5.11
C PHE A 178 16.23 -22.33 -4.87
N LYS A 179 17.35 -22.96 -4.50
CA LYS A 179 17.35 -24.29 -3.91
C LYS A 179 17.59 -24.16 -2.41
N ASP A 180 16.74 -24.86 -1.67
CA ASP A 180 16.78 -25.17 -0.24
C ASP A 180 15.94 -24.29 0.69
N ASN A 181 14.94 -24.94 1.28
CA ASN A 181 13.95 -24.52 2.28
C ASN A 181 12.83 -23.59 1.79
N THR A 182 11.95 -24.18 0.98
CA THR A 182 10.75 -23.56 0.41
C THR A 182 9.77 -23.11 1.49
N VAL A 183 9.72 -21.80 1.74
CA VAL A 183 8.49 -21.16 2.19
C VAL A 183 7.45 -21.42 1.10
N GLU A 184 6.50 -22.31 1.34
CA GLU A 184 5.34 -22.46 0.47
C GLU A 184 4.56 -21.14 0.55
N ALA A 185 4.76 -20.29 -0.44
CA ALA A 185 3.95 -19.08 -0.61
C ALA A 185 2.73 -19.45 -1.43
N PHE A 186 1.56 -19.02 -0.95
CA PHE A 186 0.27 -19.42 -1.48
C PHE A 186 -0.27 -18.32 -2.42
N GLU A 187 -1.16 -18.73 -3.34
CA GLU A 187 -1.94 -17.81 -4.17
C GLU A 187 -3.02 -17.08 -3.35
N GLU A 188 -3.29 -17.53 -2.12
CA GLU A 188 -4.20 -16.92 -1.15
C GLU A 188 -3.49 -16.65 0.19
N MET A 189 -4.01 -15.73 1.01
CA MET A 189 -3.42 -15.47 2.32
C MET A 189 -3.85 -16.55 3.30
N VAL A 190 -2.92 -17.43 3.70
CA VAL A 190 -3.22 -18.50 4.66
C VAL A 190 -2.84 -18.06 6.07
N ILE A 191 -3.84 -17.93 6.94
CA ILE A 191 -3.65 -17.67 8.36
C ILE A 191 -3.91 -18.96 9.13
N THR A 192 -2.86 -19.45 9.79
CA THR A 192 -2.95 -20.56 10.75
C THR A 192 -2.89 -19.99 12.17
N TYR A 193 -3.03 -20.86 13.17
CA TYR A 193 -2.95 -20.44 14.59
C TYR A 193 -1.62 -19.73 14.92
N ASP A 194 -0.50 -20.18 14.35
CA ASP A 194 0.85 -19.73 14.70
C ASP A 194 1.61 -19.04 13.57
N LYS A 195 1.17 -19.17 12.32
CA LYS A 195 1.82 -18.61 11.13
C LYS A 195 0.87 -17.85 10.21
N ILE A 196 1.41 -16.82 9.58
CA ILE A 196 0.81 -16.08 8.48
C ILE A 196 1.65 -16.34 7.24
N TYR A 197 1.04 -16.91 6.20
CA TYR A 197 1.69 -17.06 4.91
C TYR A 197 1.25 -15.93 3.99
N PRO A 198 2.20 -15.22 3.34
CA PRO A 198 1.88 -14.10 2.47
C PRO A 198 1.24 -14.58 1.17
N VAL A 199 0.48 -13.69 0.52
CA VAL A 199 0.05 -13.87 -0.86
C VAL A 199 1.25 -13.66 -1.78
N LYS A 200 1.53 -14.63 -2.64
CA LYS A 200 2.54 -14.48 -3.69
C LYS A 200 1.94 -13.73 -4.88
N ILE A 201 2.45 -12.53 -5.17
CA ILE A 201 2.01 -11.71 -6.30
C ILE A 201 2.78 -12.07 -7.57
N ASN A 202 4.09 -12.25 -7.44
CA ASN A 202 4.96 -12.80 -8.46
C ASN A 202 6.18 -13.47 -7.79
N GLU A 203 7.20 -13.83 -8.56
CA GLU A 203 8.40 -14.52 -8.03
C GLU A 203 9.10 -13.76 -6.90
N ASN A 204 9.10 -12.42 -6.94
CA ASN A 204 9.87 -11.56 -6.04
C ASN A 204 9.01 -10.59 -5.22
N LEU A 205 7.69 -10.59 -5.38
CA LEU A 205 6.77 -9.71 -4.66
C LEU A 205 5.73 -10.50 -3.87
N PHE A 206 5.67 -10.23 -2.57
CA PHE A 206 4.77 -10.87 -1.62
C PHE A 206 3.93 -9.81 -0.91
N CYS A 207 2.68 -10.12 -0.61
CA CYS A 207 1.77 -9.19 0.04
C CYS A 207 1.12 -9.77 1.29
N ILE A 208 0.98 -8.92 2.31
CA ILE A 208 0.20 -9.19 3.52
C ILE A 208 -0.74 -8.01 3.70
N SER A 209 -2.04 -8.28 3.79
CA SER A 209 -3.06 -7.25 3.99
C SER A 209 -4.28 -7.85 4.66
N ALA A 210 -4.91 -7.07 5.54
CA ALA A 210 -6.22 -7.40 6.08
C ALA A 210 -7.30 -7.48 4.97
N GLY A 211 -7.05 -6.90 3.80
CA GLY A 211 -7.94 -6.98 2.64
C GLY A 211 -8.10 -8.40 2.06
N TYR A 212 -7.24 -9.35 2.40
CA TYR A 212 -7.40 -10.77 2.03
C TYR A 212 -8.18 -11.58 3.05
N ILE A 213 -8.58 -10.98 4.18
CA ILE A 213 -9.19 -11.70 5.29
C ILE A 213 -10.71 -11.59 5.16
N GLU A 214 -11.37 -12.72 4.87
CA GLU A 214 -12.81 -12.75 4.62
C GLU A 214 -13.65 -12.41 5.87
N ASP A 215 -13.16 -12.76 7.06
CA ASP A 215 -13.86 -12.51 8.32
C ASP A 215 -13.30 -11.28 9.03
N ILE A 216 -13.86 -10.12 8.72
CA ILE A 216 -13.51 -8.82 9.34
C ILE A 216 -13.69 -8.86 10.87
N ASN A 217 -14.56 -9.74 11.41
CA ASN A 217 -14.74 -9.88 12.85
C ASN A 217 -13.53 -10.52 13.56
N TYR A 218 -12.60 -11.13 12.82
CA TYR A 218 -11.35 -11.67 13.38
C TYR A 218 -10.45 -10.56 13.96
N TYR A 219 -10.58 -9.33 13.46
CA TYR A 219 -9.88 -8.16 13.96
C TYR A 219 -10.89 -7.08 14.36
N ASN A 220 -11.49 -7.21 15.56
CA ASN A 220 -12.15 -6.07 16.20
C ASN A 220 -11.21 -4.87 16.17
N TYR A 221 -11.74 -3.69 15.85
CA TYR A 221 -10.99 -2.43 15.67
C TYR A 221 -10.06 -2.09 16.85
N ASP A 222 -10.34 -2.59 18.05
CA ASP A 222 -9.51 -2.46 19.26
C ASP A 222 -8.22 -3.29 19.23
N MET A 223 -8.01 -4.11 18.20
CA MET A 223 -6.90 -5.08 18.09
C MET A 223 -5.85 -4.69 17.05
N LYS A 224 -5.85 -3.45 16.57
CA LYS A 224 -4.89 -2.91 15.57
C LYS A 224 -3.43 -3.15 15.97
N SER A 225 -3.08 -2.89 17.22
CA SER A 225 -1.74 -3.19 17.76
C SER A 225 -1.41 -4.69 17.75
N MET A 226 -2.41 -5.56 17.98
CA MET A 226 -2.21 -7.01 17.93
C MET A 226 -2.07 -7.53 16.50
N TYR A 227 -2.73 -6.91 15.52
CA TYR A 227 -2.50 -7.22 14.11
C TYR A 227 -1.04 -6.94 13.73
N VAL A 228 -0.51 -5.76 14.05
CA VAL A 228 0.91 -5.42 13.79
C VAL A 228 1.83 -6.44 14.44
N GLN A 229 1.63 -6.76 15.73
CA GLN A 229 2.44 -7.75 16.43
C GLN A 229 2.35 -9.15 15.82
N LYS A 230 1.14 -9.60 15.44
CA LYS A 230 0.94 -10.90 14.77
C LYS A 230 1.63 -10.94 13.41
N VAL A 231 1.48 -9.90 12.59
CA VAL A 231 2.16 -9.82 11.29
C VAL A 231 3.67 -9.90 11.48
N LEU A 232 4.25 -9.15 12.42
CA LEU A 232 5.69 -9.18 12.66
C LEU A 232 6.19 -10.50 13.25
N SER A 233 5.39 -11.17 14.09
CA SER A 233 5.82 -12.36 14.83
C SER A 233 5.47 -13.70 14.18
N ASN A 234 4.44 -13.75 13.34
CA ASN A 234 3.91 -14.98 12.76
C ASN A 234 4.09 -15.05 11.24
N THR A 235 4.41 -13.96 10.56
CA THR A 235 4.63 -14.00 9.10
C THR A 235 5.83 -14.86 8.75
N VAL A 236 5.64 -15.77 7.80
CA VAL A 236 6.74 -16.55 7.24
C VAL A 236 7.45 -15.70 6.17
N PHE A 237 8.49 -14.99 6.58
CA PHE A 237 9.36 -14.22 5.68
C PHE A 237 10.39 -15.12 5.00
N ILE A 238 10.69 -14.84 3.73
CA ILE A 238 11.83 -15.43 3.03
C ILE A 238 13.12 -14.78 3.54
N PRO A 239 14.19 -15.55 3.83
CA PRO A 239 15.48 -14.99 4.22
C PRO A 239 16.00 -13.96 3.21
N ASP A 240 16.70 -12.95 3.71
CA ASP A 240 17.28 -11.84 2.95
C ASP A 240 16.27 -10.95 2.20
N CYS A 241 14.97 -11.06 2.51
CA CYS A 241 13.95 -10.19 1.92
C CYS A 241 13.99 -8.76 2.46
N ILE A 242 13.37 -7.84 1.70
CA ILE A 242 13.07 -6.47 2.10
C ILE A 242 11.59 -6.39 2.47
N VAL A 243 11.25 -5.78 3.61
CA VAL A 243 9.87 -5.56 4.06
C VAL A 243 9.53 -4.08 4.01
N ILE A 244 8.48 -3.70 3.29
CA ILE A 244 7.96 -2.33 3.22
C ILE A 244 6.57 -2.29 3.85
N PHE A 245 6.44 -1.53 4.94
CA PHE A 245 5.18 -1.29 5.62
C PHE A 245 4.46 -0.08 5.02
N ASP A 246 3.29 -0.30 4.42
CA ASP A 246 2.39 0.77 4.00
C ASP A 246 1.50 1.17 5.18
N MET A 247 1.84 2.27 5.85
CA MET A 247 1.18 2.66 7.10
C MET A 247 -0.16 3.34 6.87
N PRO A 248 -1.14 3.30 7.79
CA PRO A 248 -2.32 4.15 7.70
C PRO A 248 -1.95 5.66 7.70
N PRO A 249 -2.85 6.55 7.28
CA PRO A 249 -2.61 7.99 7.37
C PRO A 249 -2.73 8.50 8.82
N GLY A 250 -2.06 9.62 9.12
CA GLY A 250 -2.16 10.28 10.43
C GLY A 250 -1.33 9.60 11.53
N THR A 251 -1.65 9.86 12.80
CA THR A 251 -0.95 9.23 13.93
C THR A 251 -1.90 8.30 14.64
N THR A 252 -1.84 7.03 14.28
CA THR A 252 -2.67 5.94 14.81
C THR A 252 -1.85 4.97 15.68
N ASP A 253 -2.53 4.07 16.40
CA ASP A 253 -1.90 3.07 17.27
C ASP A 253 -1.01 2.09 16.49
N GLU A 254 -1.31 1.85 15.22
CA GLU A 254 -0.50 1.04 14.31
C GLU A 254 0.92 1.61 14.17
N HIS A 255 1.07 2.93 14.10
CA HIS A 255 2.41 3.56 14.06
C HIS A 255 3.16 3.33 15.35
N LEU A 256 2.52 3.59 16.49
CA LEU A 256 3.17 3.40 17.79
C LEU A 256 3.60 1.94 17.96
N SER A 257 2.70 1.00 17.64
CA SER A 257 2.96 -0.43 17.74
C SER A 257 4.14 -0.87 16.88
N LEU A 258 4.18 -0.47 15.60
CA LEU A 258 5.26 -0.84 14.68
C LEU A 258 6.60 -0.25 15.14
N LEU A 259 6.62 1.04 15.49
CA LEU A 259 7.83 1.75 15.90
C LEU A 259 8.35 1.29 17.27
N GLU A 260 7.50 0.75 18.15
CA GLU A 260 7.92 0.10 19.40
C GLU A 260 8.46 -1.33 19.20
N CYS A 261 8.08 -1.98 18.09
CA CYS A 261 8.49 -3.34 17.77
C CYS A 261 9.80 -3.40 16.97
N ILE A 262 10.07 -2.39 16.13
CA ILE A 262 11.28 -2.31 15.31
C ILE A 262 12.05 -1.04 15.66
N GLU A 263 13.17 -1.22 16.34
CA GLU A 263 14.06 -0.11 16.74
C GLU A 263 14.70 0.53 15.51
N GLU A 264 14.81 1.87 15.55
CA GLU A 264 15.44 2.68 14.50
C GLU A 264 14.91 2.42 13.09
N LEU A 265 13.62 2.05 12.97
CA LEU A 265 12.99 1.75 11.69
C LEU A 265 13.19 2.91 10.69
N PRO A 266 13.75 2.64 9.51
CA PRO A 266 13.80 3.60 8.42
C PRO A 266 12.41 4.02 7.94
N VAL A 267 12.19 5.32 7.73
CA VAL A 267 10.90 5.89 7.33
C VAL A 267 11.08 6.81 6.13
N ILE A 268 10.22 6.64 5.11
CA ILE A 268 9.98 7.64 4.06
C ILE A 268 8.60 8.26 4.28
N PHE A 269 8.53 9.58 4.21
CA PHE A 269 7.25 10.29 4.22
C PHE A 269 6.76 10.60 2.81
N VAL A 270 5.45 10.54 2.61
CA VAL A 270 4.77 11.01 1.39
C VAL A 270 3.88 12.19 1.78
N SER A 271 4.07 13.31 1.08
CA SER A 271 3.25 14.52 1.23
C SER A 271 2.78 15.03 -0.12
N MET A 272 1.86 16.00 -0.11
CA MET A 272 1.52 16.85 -1.26
C MET A 272 1.90 18.30 -0.95
N PRO A 273 1.98 19.20 -1.96
CA PRO A 273 2.34 20.61 -1.76
C PRO A 273 1.46 21.36 -0.75
N SER A 274 0.21 20.92 -0.58
CA SER A 274 -0.77 21.58 0.28
C SER A 274 -0.26 21.78 1.71
N LYS A 275 -0.37 23.01 2.22
CA LYS A 275 -0.03 23.36 3.61
C LYS A 275 -0.64 22.44 4.67
N ILE A 276 -1.84 21.91 4.45
CA ILE A 276 -2.50 20.99 5.38
C ILE A 276 -1.77 19.65 5.45
N CYS A 277 -1.31 19.14 4.30
CA CYS A 277 -0.53 17.90 4.25
C CYS A 277 0.84 18.10 4.93
N VAL A 278 1.48 19.24 4.65
CA VAL A 278 2.75 19.64 5.27
C VAL A 278 2.63 19.71 6.79
N SER A 279 1.60 20.38 7.33
CA SER A 279 1.43 20.48 8.79
C SER A 279 1.26 19.13 9.48
N ASP A 280 0.61 18.18 8.83
CA ASP A 280 0.41 16.85 9.40
C ASP A 280 1.67 15.99 9.34
N VAL A 281 2.45 16.11 8.26
CA VAL A 281 3.75 15.46 8.15
C VAL A 281 4.72 15.99 9.21
N ILE A 282 4.72 17.30 9.51
CA ILE A 282 5.52 17.88 10.61
C ILE A 282 5.17 17.21 11.96
N ARG A 283 3.89 16.98 12.24
CA ARG A 283 3.46 16.31 13.48
C ARG A 283 3.97 14.87 13.55
N GLN A 284 3.92 14.14 12.44
CA GLN A 284 4.44 12.77 12.36
C GLN A 284 5.97 12.69 12.44
N ILE A 285 6.68 13.65 11.85
CA ILE A 285 8.13 13.79 12.02
C ILE A 285 8.46 13.94 13.51
N GLY A 286 7.69 14.76 14.24
CA GLY A 286 7.83 14.90 15.69
C GLY A 286 7.65 13.58 16.45
N LEU A 287 6.71 12.73 16.03
CA LEU A 287 6.55 11.38 16.58
C LEU A 287 7.76 10.49 16.25
N CYS A 288 8.18 10.45 14.99
CA CYS A 288 9.31 9.63 14.55
C CYS A 288 10.62 10.02 15.25
N LYS A 289 10.88 11.32 15.44
CA LYS A 289 12.02 11.82 16.21
C LYS A 289 11.98 11.34 17.67
N LYS A 290 10.80 11.34 18.31
CA LYS A 290 10.63 10.80 19.69
C LYS A 290 10.87 9.29 19.75
N MET A 291 10.45 8.56 18.73
CA MET A 291 10.61 7.11 18.61
C MET A 291 11.99 6.70 18.04
N LYS A 292 12.90 7.65 17.81
CA LYS A 292 14.24 7.43 17.26
C LYS A 292 14.26 6.72 15.91
N CYS A 293 13.25 6.97 15.07
CA CYS A 293 13.22 6.43 13.70
C CYS A 293 14.31 7.09 12.84
N ASN A 294 14.87 6.34 11.88
CA ASN A 294 15.74 6.93 10.86
C ASN A 294 14.87 7.48 9.71
N ILE A 295 14.73 8.80 9.60
CA ILE A 295 13.92 9.40 8.53
C ILE A 295 14.80 9.53 7.28
N LEU A 296 14.60 8.65 6.30
CA LEU A 296 15.37 8.60 5.05
C LEU A 296 15.10 9.80 4.15
N GLY A 297 13.87 10.32 4.20
CA GLY A 297 13.50 11.53 3.48
C GLY A 297 12.01 11.65 3.19
N ILE A 298 11.69 12.65 2.38
CA ILE A 298 10.31 13.00 2.02
C ILE A 298 10.15 13.01 0.51
N ILE A 299 9.07 12.38 0.07
CA ILE A 299 8.57 12.36 -1.29
C ILE A 299 7.39 13.31 -1.39
N GLU A 300 7.41 14.19 -2.38
CA GLU A 300 6.30 15.09 -2.70
C GLU A 300 5.51 14.55 -3.89
N ASN A 301 4.33 14.02 -3.63
CA ASN A 301 3.45 13.52 -4.67
C ASN A 301 2.52 14.62 -5.22
N MET A 302 2.08 14.46 -6.46
CA MET A 302 1.15 15.34 -7.16
C MET A 302 1.56 16.82 -7.09
N ASN A 303 2.85 17.11 -7.30
CA ASN A 303 3.40 18.44 -7.03
C ASN A 303 2.90 19.52 -8.00
N VAL A 304 2.57 19.10 -9.23
CA VAL A 304 2.13 19.94 -10.33
C VAL A 304 0.97 19.26 -11.05
N ILE A 305 -0.10 20.01 -11.26
CA ILE A 305 -1.20 19.63 -12.15
C ILE A 305 -1.23 20.66 -13.28
N GLU A 306 -1.01 20.24 -14.51
CA GLU A 306 -1.05 21.08 -15.72
C GLU A 306 -2.30 20.73 -16.56
N CYS A 307 -3.09 21.73 -16.99
CA CYS A 307 -4.14 21.45 -17.98
C CYS A 307 -3.49 21.12 -19.31
N LYS A 308 -3.72 19.91 -19.82
CA LYS A 308 -3.32 19.52 -21.18
C LYS A 308 -3.95 20.41 -22.27
N CYS A 309 -5.09 21.04 -21.97
CA CYS A 309 -5.83 21.89 -22.89
C CYS A 309 -5.16 23.24 -23.19
N CYS A 310 -4.54 23.85 -22.18
CA CYS A 310 -4.09 25.25 -22.26
C CYS A 310 -2.75 25.49 -21.56
N GLY A 311 -2.11 24.46 -21.02
CA GLY A 311 -0.82 24.55 -20.31
C GLY A 311 -0.90 25.22 -18.93
N LYS A 312 -2.10 25.61 -18.46
CA LYS A 312 -2.26 26.28 -17.17
C LYS A 312 -1.90 25.34 -16.01
N VAL A 313 -1.00 25.79 -15.15
CA VAL A 313 -0.68 25.11 -13.88
C VAL A 313 -1.80 25.38 -12.87
N LEU A 314 -2.47 24.31 -12.43
CA LEU A 314 -3.63 24.34 -11.52
C LEU A 314 -3.22 24.20 -10.05
N VAL A 315 -2.16 23.45 -9.77
CA VAL A 315 -1.58 23.29 -8.43
C VAL A 315 -0.10 23.56 -8.52
N SER A 316 0.38 24.53 -7.74
CA SER A 316 1.79 24.89 -7.61
C SER A 316 1.97 25.74 -6.35
N GLU A 317 1.80 25.13 -5.19
CA GLU A 317 2.35 25.70 -3.94
C GLU A 317 3.85 25.39 -3.88
N LYS A 318 4.61 26.03 -4.79
CA LYS A 318 6.04 25.75 -5.00
C LYS A 318 6.79 25.79 -3.67
N ASP A 319 7.58 24.74 -3.47
CA ASP A 319 8.60 24.61 -2.43
C ASP A 319 8.07 24.45 -1.00
N ASN A 320 6.77 24.31 -0.75
CA ASN A 320 6.28 24.10 0.62
C ASN A 320 6.92 22.85 1.28
N VAL A 321 6.98 21.73 0.55
CA VAL A 321 7.59 20.50 1.06
C VAL A 321 9.11 20.66 1.15
N VAL A 322 9.75 21.30 0.16
CA VAL A 322 11.20 21.54 0.16
C VAL A 322 11.63 22.40 1.36
N ARG A 323 10.93 23.52 1.60
CA ARG A 323 11.17 24.39 2.77
C ARG A 323 10.96 23.65 4.07
N MET A 324 9.89 22.85 4.19
CA MET A 324 9.67 22.02 5.37
C MET A 324 10.82 21.02 5.56
N CYS A 325 11.35 20.42 4.49
CA CYS A 325 12.51 19.51 4.56
C CYS A 325 13.74 20.24 5.11
N GLU A 326 14.05 21.43 4.61
CA GLU A 326 15.15 22.27 5.09
C GLU A 326 14.98 22.65 6.56
N GLU A 327 13.80 23.15 6.96
CA GLU A 327 13.49 23.53 8.34
C GLU A 327 13.58 22.35 9.32
N GLN A 328 13.19 21.15 8.88
CA GLN A 328 13.22 19.95 9.73
C GLN A 328 14.55 19.20 9.70
N GLY A 329 15.48 19.58 8.81
CA GLY A 329 16.74 18.90 8.58
C GLY A 329 16.58 17.50 7.99
N ILE A 330 15.60 17.31 7.09
CA ILE A 330 15.25 16.00 6.50
C ILE A 330 15.54 16.01 4.99
N PRO A 331 16.08 14.93 4.40
CA PRO A 331 16.31 14.88 2.96
C PRO A 331 15.02 14.99 2.14
N TYR A 332 15.04 15.83 1.11
CA TYR A 332 14.02 15.83 0.05
C TYR A 332 14.44 14.84 -1.03
N ILE A 333 13.66 13.77 -1.23
CA ILE A 333 13.98 12.70 -2.19
C ILE A 333 13.63 13.13 -3.62
N GLY A 334 12.55 13.89 -3.76
CA GLY A 334 12.06 14.36 -5.05
C GLY A 334 10.54 14.48 -5.08
N SER A 335 10.03 14.77 -6.26
CA SER A 335 8.59 14.87 -6.52
C SER A 335 8.11 14.03 -7.70
N ILE A 336 6.84 13.63 -7.63
CA ILE A 336 6.06 13.10 -8.76
C ILE A 336 5.07 14.18 -9.19
N LYS A 337 5.03 14.46 -10.50
CA LYS A 337 3.97 15.27 -11.11
C LYS A 337 2.69 14.46 -11.17
N TYR A 338 1.53 15.13 -11.17
CA TYR A 338 0.28 14.41 -11.42
C TYR A 338 0.33 13.71 -12.78
N ASN A 339 0.25 12.37 -12.75
CA ASN A 339 0.33 11.54 -13.94
C ASN A 339 -0.87 10.59 -13.99
N GLN A 340 -1.76 10.82 -14.96
CA GLN A 340 -2.96 10.01 -15.18
C GLN A 340 -2.64 8.54 -15.47
N GLN A 341 -1.49 8.27 -16.10
CA GLN A 341 -1.07 6.90 -16.39
C GLN A 341 -0.74 6.14 -15.10
N ILE A 342 -0.12 6.81 -14.11
CA ILE A 342 0.12 6.21 -12.78
C ILE A 342 -1.22 5.83 -12.14
N CYS A 343 -2.23 6.70 -12.20
CA CYS A 343 -3.56 6.39 -11.67
C CYS A 343 -4.18 5.17 -12.37
N PHE A 344 -4.23 5.21 -13.70
CA PHE A 344 -4.88 4.20 -14.53
C PHE A 344 -4.24 2.81 -14.40
N GLU A 345 -2.91 2.76 -14.38
CA GLU A 345 -2.19 1.49 -14.21
C GLU A 345 -2.27 0.99 -12.76
N SER A 346 -2.25 1.88 -11.75
CA SER A 346 -2.46 1.49 -10.35
C SER A 346 -3.83 0.85 -10.14
N ASP A 347 -4.89 1.37 -10.77
CA ASP A 347 -6.24 0.78 -10.69
C ASP A 347 -6.32 -0.61 -11.32
N ARG A 348 -5.39 -0.92 -12.24
CA ARG A 348 -5.25 -2.22 -12.90
C ARG A 348 -4.23 -3.13 -12.21
N GLY A 349 -3.59 -2.67 -11.13
CA GLY A 349 -2.55 -3.42 -10.43
C GLY A 349 -1.16 -3.39 -11.07
N ASN A 350 -0.99 -2.61 -12.14
CA ASN A 350 0.24 -2.51 -12.90
C ASN A 350 1.19 -1.49 -12.27
N CYS A 351 2.49 -1.79 -12.33
CA CYS A 351 3.52 -0.84 -11.93
C CYS A 351 3.78 0.15 -13.06
N VAL A 352 4.03 1.42 -12.69
CA VAL A 352 4.54 2.43 -13.62
C VAL A 352 5.96 2.78 -13.24
N GLU A 353 6.83 2.89 -14.24
CA GLU A 353 8.20 3.38 -14.05
C GLU A 353 8.19 4.89 -13.86
N ASP A 354 8.89 5.38 -12.84
CA ASP A 354 9.09 6.81 -12.60
C ASP A 354 10.49 7.03 -12.00
N LEU A 355 11.16 8.10 -12.42
CA LEU A 355 12.49 8.45 -11.93
C LEU A 355 12.49 8.67 -10.41
N LEU A 356 11.38 9.11 -9.81
CA LEU A 356 11.28 9.22 -8.37
C LEU A 356 11.45 7.86 -7.70
N PHE A 357 10.83 6.79 -8.20
CA PHE A 357 10.93 5.47 -7.58
C PHE A 357 12.36 4.95 -7.64
N VAL A 358 13.07 5.22 -8.74
CA VAL A 358 14.51 4.94 -8.89
C VAL A 358 15.31 5.71 -7.84
N ASN A 359 15.03 7.00 -7.66
CA ASN A 359 15.73 7.83 -6.68
C ASN A 359 15.46 7.37 -5.25
N ALA A 360 14.19 7.19 -4.86
CA ALA A 360 13.81 6.67 -3.55
C ALA A 360 14.50 5.32 -3.26
N THR A 361 14.56 4.43 -4.26
CA THR A 361 15.26 3.16 -4.14
C THR A 361 16.75 3.34 -3.88
N LYS A 362 17.44 4.34 -4.47
CA LYS A 362 18.85 4.62 -4.15
C LYS A 362 19.05 4.98 -2.67
N TYR A 363 18.16 5.79 -2.08
CA TYR A 363 18.22 6.09 -0.64
C TYR A 363 18.08 4.82 0.20
N ILE A 364 17.14 3.95 -0.17
CA ILE A 364 16.92 2.67 0.50
C ILE A 364 18.14 1.76 0.38
N LEU A 365 18.71 1.61 -0.82
CA LEU A 365 19.87 0.75 -1.03
C LEU A 365 21.13 1.27 -0.30
N ASN A 366 21.33 2.59 -0.28
CA ASN A 366 22.40 3.20 0.49
C ASN A 366 22.23 2.94 2.00
N GLU A 367 21.01 3.07 2.52
CA GLU A 367 20.72 2.74 3.92
C GLU A 367 20.98 1.25 4.22
N ILE A 368 20.61 0.35 3.30
CA ILE A 368 20.91 -1.09 3.42
C ILE A 368 22.43 -1.31 3.51
N GLU A 369 23.23 -0.58 2.73
CA GLU A 369 24.69 -0.68 2.76
C GLU A 369 25.29 -0.13 4.06
N ILE A 370 24.76 0.97 4.59
CA ILE A 370 25.21 1.57 5.86
C ILE A 370 24.94 0.63 7.05
N ARG A 371 23.88 -0.18 7.00
CA ARG A 371 23.47 -1.10 8.08
C ARG A 371 24.11 -2.48 8.04
N LYS A 372 24.87 -2.81 6.99
CA LYS A 372 25.69 -4.04 6.95
C LYS A 372 26.85 -3.93 7.92
#